data_AF-A0A850DKU9-F1
#
_entry.id   AF-A0A850DKU9-F1
#
_cell.length_a   1.000
_cell.length_b   1.000
_cell.length_c   1.000
_cell.angle_alpha   90.00
_cell.angle_beta   90.00
_cell.angle_gamma   90.00
#
_symmetry.space_group_name_H-M   'P 1'
#
loop_
_entity.id
_entity.type
_entity.pdbx_description
1 polymer ?
#
loop_
_entity_poly.entity_id
_entity_poly.type
_entity_poly.pdbx_seq_one_letter_code
_entity_poly.pdbx_strand_id
1 'polypeptide(L)'
;MALAPAMTVVSCVIAVVRCAVMRGTVGERRMNHTLVLLVVSVLAVEPRAARALGYSAAFGFQLGAAAVVGAGAAGYLLTTTWLAMAVRPQATYAAAGVCVAAMFRFGADARQAGAVMTDYVGWTVLAFWLCFVIVPFWCDFSVLRACIPELRGRPQRREAVTYGAVGLSSAFASLFKLAVLATAVCLAADRRNGLTELLHAHFIDGLRLYTFVVAVLSAVSVVSAELGRYRLSRQLNRLAPLWADVTGACPEVVLPAPAAVPGDPVRYRLHRTIVEIRDCMVILSRYADRDSAGRGDDVLARAVRLARAADAKRNGDPPVRGRPAGHGPTHDLFDETAELEQLARVWPAARTIARGPIPSS
;
A
#
# COMPACT_ATOMS: atom_id res chain seq x y z
N MET A 1 20.95 6.83 -23.03
CA MET A 1 20.94 5.35 -22.84
C MET A 1 21.04 4.89 -21.38
N ALA A 2 21.62 5.64 -20.42
CA ALA A 2 21.77 5.15 -19.04
C ALA A 2 20.48 5.03 -18.20
N LEU A 3 19.38 5.67 -18.63
CA LEU A 3 18.11 5.67 -17.86
C LEU A 3 17.34 4.35 -17.93
N ALA A 4 17.38 3.64 -19.07
CA ALA A 4 16.65 2.40 -19.27
C ALA A 4 17.02 1.26 -18.28
N PRO A 5 18.31 0.96 -18.03
CA PRO A 5 18.67 -0.05 -17.04
C PRO A 5 18.33 0.40 -15.61
N ALA A 6 18.47 1.70 -15.31
CA ALA A 6 18.12 2.24 -14.00
C ALA A 6 16.61 2.08 -13.68
N MET A 7 15.73 2.36 -14.65
CA MET A 7 14.28 2.15 -14.52
C MET A 7 13.94 0.67 -14.20
N THR A 8 14.62 -0.26 -14.86
CA THR A 8 14.42 -1.70 -14.65
C THR A 8 14.84 -2.11 -13.24
N VAL A 9 16.03 -1.67 -12.79
CA VAL A 9 16.54 -1.96 -11.45
C VAL A 9 15.61 -1.39 -10.37
N VAL A 10 15.19 -0.13 -10.52
CA VAL A 10 14.26 0.49 -9.56
C VAL A 10 12.93 -0.27 -9.51
N SER A 11 12.39 -0.67 -10.66
CA SER A 11 11.15 -1.47 -10.71
C SER A 11 11.30 -2.82 -10.01
N CYS A 12 12.44 -3.49 -10.18
CA CYS A 12 12.74 -4.75 -9.49
C CYS A 12 12.80 -4.55 -7.96
N VAL A 13 13.51 -3.52 -7.50
CA VAL A 13 13.63 -3.23 -6.06
C VAL A 13 12.24 -2.95 -5.47
N ILE A 14 11.45 -2.10 -6.12
CA ILE A 14 10.08 -1.80 -5.66
C ILE A 14 9.23 -3.07 -5.62
N ALA A 15 9.31 -3.94 -6.64
CA ALA A 15 8.56 -5.19 -6.68
C ALA A 15 8.93 -6.10 -5.51
N VAL A 16 10.23 -6.25 -5.21
CA VAL A 16 10.72 -7.07 -4.09
C VAL A 16 10.27 -6.49 -2.74
N VAL A 17 10.49 -5.19 -2.50
CA VAL A 17 10.09 -4.53 -1.25
C VAL A 17 8.59 -4.63 -1.06
N ARG A 18 7.80 -4.31 -2.10
CA ARG A 18 6.35 -4.40 -2.04
C ARG A 18 5.89 -5.82 -1.75
N CYS A 19 6.48 -6.82 -2.41
CA CYS A 19 6.19 -8.21 -2.12
C CYS A 19 6.52 -8.56 -0.67
N ALA A 20 7.60 -8.05 -0.08
CA ALA A 20 7.93 -8.33 1.32
C ALA A 20 6.96 -7.67 2.32
N VAL A 21 6.53 -6.44 2.05
CA VAL A 21 5.75 -5.62 3.00
C VAL A 21 4.23 -5.83 2.88
N MET A 22 3.72 -6.00 1.66
CA MET A 22 2.29 -5.90 1.33
C MET A 22 1.71 -7.24 0.88
N ARG A 23 1.30 -8.10 1.81
CA ARG A 23 0.70 -9.42 1.49
C ARG A 23 -0.67 -9.65 2.14
N GLY A 24 -1.15 -8.70 2.93
CA GLY A 24 -2.29 -8.90 3.83
C GLY A 24 -3.59 -9.05 3.06
N THR A 25 -3.82 -8.19 2.08
CA THR A 25 -5.10 -8.14 1.35
C THR A 25 -5.05 -8.87 0.00
N VAL A 26 -6.23 -9.30 -0.49
CA VAL A 26 -6.36 -9.87 -1.84
C VAL A 26 -5.92 -8.86 -2.91
N GLY A 27 -6.27 -7.58 -2.72
CA GLY A 27 -5.86 -6.49 -3.61
C GLY A 27 -4.34 -6.30 -3.64
N GLU A 28 -3.67 -6.31 -2.49
CA GLU A 28 -2.20 -6.25 -2.42
C GLU A 28 -1.55 -7.41 -3.17
N ARG A 29 -2.03 -8.65 -2.97
CA ARG A 29 -1.49 -9.82 -3.66
C ARG A 29 -1.67 -9.72 -5.18
N ARG A 30 -2.82 -9.24 -5.65
CA ARG A 30 -3.07 -9.02 -7.09
C ARG A 30 -2.16 -7.94 -7.66
N MET A 31 -1.99 -6.81 -6.97
CA MET A 31 -1.08 -5.75 -7.39
C MET A 31 0.38 -6.24 -7.44
N ASN A 32 0.81 -7.04 -6.46
CA ASN A 32 2.14 -7.65 -6.48
C ASN A 32 2.32 -8.58 -7.68
N HIS A 33 1.30 -9.40 -7.97
CA HIS A 33 1.33 -10.28 -9.13
C HIS A 33 1.44 -9.48 -10.44
N THR A 34 0.65 -8.42 -10.61
CA THR A 34 0.77 -7.49 -11.74
C THR A 34 2.18 -6.93 -11.87
N LEU A 35 2.74 -6.39 -10.78
CA LEU A 35 4.05 -5.76 -10.79
C LEU A 35 5.18 -6.76 -11.08
N VAL A 36 5.14 -7.95 -10.48
CA VAL A 36 6.12 -9.01 -10.73
C VAL A 36 6.07 -9.44 -12.19
N LEU A 37 4.89 -9.64 -12.77
CA LEU A 37 4.76 -10.00 -14.18
C LEU A 37 5.24 -8.90 -15.13
N LEU A 38 5.02 -7.62 -14.80
CA LEU A 38 5.59 -6.51 -15.57
C LEU A 38 7.12 -6.48 -15.47
N VAL A 39 7.70 -6.72 -14.29
CA VAL A 39 9.15 -6.83 -14.13
C VAL A 39 9.71 -8.01 -14.91
N VAL A 40 9.07 -9.18 -14.83
CA VAL A 40 9.42 -10.36 -15.64
C VAL A 40 9.34 -10.02 -17.13
N SER A 41 8.36 -9.23 -17.55
CA SER A 41 8.23 -8.85 -18.96
C SER A 41 9.42 -8.06 -19.47
N VAL A 42 9.92 -7.10 -18.68
CA VAL A 42 11.09 -6.29 -19.02
C VAL A 42 12.36 -7.14 -18.98
N LEU A 43 12.51 -7.99 -17.96
CA LEU A 43 13.68 -8.86 -17.83
C LEU A 43 13.75 -9.90 -18.95
N ALA A 44 12.61 -10.44 -19.41
CA ALA A 44 12.56 -11.42 -20.48
C ALA A 44 13.12 -10.88 -21.81
N VAL A 45 12.98 -9.58 -22.06
CA VAL A 45 13.46 -8.92 -23.29
C VAL A 45 14.91 -8.44 -23.15
N GLU A 46 15.49 -8.48 -21.95
CA GLU A 46 16.84 -7.97 -21.71
C GLU A 46 17.92 -8.91 -22.30
N PRO A 47 18.85 -8.42 -23.14
CA PRO A 47 19.86 -9.26 -23.79
C PRO A 47 20.79 -9.99 -22.81
N ARG A 48 20.98 -9.43 -21.60
CA ARG A 48 21.77 -10.06 -20.53
C ARG A 48 21.05 -11.27 -19.95
N ALA A 49 19.75 -11.17 -19.72
CA ALA A 49 18.93 -12.27 -19.23
C ALA A 49 18.83 -13.38 -20.28
N ALA A 50 18.62 -13.01 -21.55
CA ALA A 50 18.61 -13.95 -22.67
C ALA A 50 19.90 -14.77 -22.77
N ARG A 51 21.07 -14.11 -22.68
CA ARG A 51 22.37 -14.80 -22.66
C ARG A 51 22.57 -15.69 -21.44
N ALA A 52 22.18 -15.21 -20.26
CA ALA A 52 22.34 -15.98 -19.02
C ALA A 52 21.47 -17.25 -18.98
N LEU A 53 20.27 -17.19 -19.58
CA LEU A 53 19.31 -18.29 -19.59
C LEU A 53 19.32 -19.11 -20.89
N GLY A 54 20.15 -18.74 -21.86
CA GLY A 54 20.35 -19.51 -23.10
C GLY A 54 19.17 -19.50 -24.07
N TYR A 55 18.33 -18.46 -24.07
CA TYR A 55 17.20 -18.35 -25.01
C TYR A 55 17.40 -17.26 -26.07
N SER A 56 16.69 -17.38 -27.20
CA SER A 56 16.78 -16.42 -28.31
C SER A 56 16.03 -15.12 -28.03
N ALA A 57 16.46 -13.99 -28.61
CA ALA A 57 15.79 -12.70 -28.44
C ALA A 57 14.30 -12.75 -28.83
N ALA A 58 13.94 -13.47 -29.90
CA ALA A 58 12.56 -13.68 -30.32
C ALA A 58 11.72 -14.44 -29.28
N PHE A 59 12.31 -15.45 -28.63
CA PHE A 59 11.63 -16.17 -27.54
C PHE A 59 11.47 -15.27 -26.31
N GLY A 60 12.50 -14.53 -25.94
CA GLY A 60 12.47 -13.54 -24.85
C GLY A 60 11.38 -12.49 -25.04
N PHE A 61 11.22 -12.00 -26.28
CA PHE A 61 10.15 -11.07 -26.65
C PHE A 61 8.76 -11.66 -26.40
N GLN A 62 8.52 -12.91 -26.80
CA GLN A 62 7.22 -13.56 -26.62
C GLN A 62 6.94 -13.91 -25.16
N LEU A 63 7.96 -14.33 -24.41
CA LEU A 63 7.86 -14.51 -22.97
C LEU A 63 7.52 -13.19 -22.27
N GLY A 64 8.14 -12.09 -22.70
CA GLY A 64 7.85 -10.76 -22.20
C GLY A 64 6.40 -10.35 -22.48
N ALA A 65 5.95 -10.52 -23.73
CA ALA A 65 4.58 -10.23 -24.14
C ALA A 65 3.56 -11.09 -23.38
N ALA A 66 3.85 -12.38 -23.15
CA ALA A 66 3.01 -13.27 -22.35
C ALA A 66 2.90 -12.82 -20.88
N ALA A 67 4.01 -12.36 -20.30
CA ALA A 67 4.01 -11.81 -18.94
C ALA A 67 3.15 -10.52 -18.85
N VAL A 68 3.16 -9.65 -19.87
CA VAL A 68 2.26 -8.48 -19.93
C VAL A 68 0.78 -8.89 -19.97
N VAL A 69 0.43 -9.92 -20.74
CA VAL A 69 -0.96 -10.45 -20.78
C VAL A 69 -1.37 -10.98 -19.40
N GLY A 70 -0.49 -11.73 -18.72
CA GLY A 70 -0.72 -12.17 -17.35
C GLY A 70 -0.85 -11.00 -16.36
N ALA A 71 -0.03 -9.95 -16.51
CA ALA A 71 -0.11 -8.74 -15.70
C ALA A 71 -1.45 -8.02 -15.90
N GLY A 72 -1.92 -7.94 -17.15
CA GLY A 72 -3.24 -7.44 -17.50
C GLY A 72 -4.36 -8.23 -16.82
N ALA A 73 -4.28 -9.56 -16.80
CA ALA A 73 -5.26 -10.40 -16.10
C ALA A 73 -5.28 -10.13 -14.58
N ALA A 74 -4.10 -10.06 -13.96
CA ALA A 74 -3.98 -9.74 -12.53
C ALA A 74 -4.48 -8.32 -12.20
N GLY A 75 -4.19 -7.33 -13.07
CA GLY A 75 -4.65 -5.96 -12.94
C GLY A 75 -6.16 -5.81 -13.16
N TYR A 76 -6.74 -6.57 -14.07
CA TYR A 76 -8.19 -6.64 -14.25
C TYR A 76 -8.88 -7.23 -13.02
N LEU A 77 -8.33 -8.29 -12.44
CA LEU A 77 -8.83 -8.84 -11.18
C LEU A 77 -8.67 -7.84 -10.02
N LEU A 78 -7.64 -7.01 -10.01
CA LEU A 78 -7.50 -5.93 -9.02
C LEU A 78 -8.62 -4.88 -9.18
N THR A 79 -8.80 -4.36 -10.39
CA THR A 79 -9.81 -3.31 -10.65
C THR A 79 -11.24 -3.79 -10.42
N THR A 80 -11.55 -5.04 -10.76
CA THR A 80 -12.88 -5.63 -10.48
C THR A 80 -13.18 -5.69 -8.98
N THR A 81 -12.18 -5.85 -8.10
CA THR A 81 -12.39 -5.75 -6.65
C THR A 81 -12.70 -4.34 -6.19
N TRP A 82 -12.09 -3.32 -6.82
CA TRP A 82 -12.41 -1.92 -6.53
C TRP A 82 -13.80 -1.54 -7.02
N LEU A 83 -14.22 -2.07 -8.16
CA LEU A 83 -15.54 -1.85 -8.74
C LEU A 83 -16.65 -2.73 -8.12
N ALA A 84 -16.33 -3.52 -7.08
CA ALA A 84 -17.24 -4.49 -6.47
C ALA A 84 -17.91 -5.45 -7.48
N MET A 85 -17.21 -5.78 -8.57
CA MET A 85 -17.72 -6.68 -9.62
C MET A 85 -17.34 -8.12 -9.30
N ALA A 86 -18.33 -9.02 -9.33
CA ALA A 86 -18.10 -10.44 -9.16
C ALA A 86 -17.53 -11.05 -10.46
N VAL A 87 -16.21 -11.30 -10.47
CA VAL A 87 -15.52 -11.99 -11.57
C VAL A 87 -14.84 -13.24 -11.04
N ARG A 88 -14.99 -14.35 -11.78
CA ARG A 88 -14.34 -15.63 -11.44
C ARG A 88 -12.85 -15.57 -11.81
N PRO A 89 -11.91 -15.61 -10.85
CA PRO A 89 -10.48 -15.48 -11.15
C PRO A 89 -9.97 -16.54 -12.12
N GLN A 90 -10.48 -17.77 -12.01
CA GLN A 90 -10.14 -18.90 -12.88
C GLN A 90 -10.47 -18.60 -14.35
N ALA A 91 -11.65 -18.02 -14.63
CA ALA A 91 -12.06 -17.69 -15.98
C ALA A 91 -11.17 -16.60 -16.61
N THR A 92 -10.81 -15.58 -15.83
CA THR A 92 -9.91 -14.52 -16.30
C THR A 92 -8.52 -15.05 -16.63
N TYR A 93 -7.93 -15.86 -15.76
CA TYR A 93 -6.62 -16.46 -16.02
C TYR A 93 -6.67 -17.49 -17.15
N ALA A 94 -7.76 -18.25 -17.28
CA ALA A 94 -7.97 -19.15 -18.42
C ALA A 94 -8.02 -18.37 -19.75
N ALA A 95 -8.77 -17.27 -19.80
CA ALA A 95 -8.83 -16.41 -20.99
C ALA A 95 -7.43 -15.85 -21.34
N ALA A 96 -6.69 -15.36 -20.35
CA ALA A 96 -5.31 -14.92 -20.54
C ALA A 96 -4.39 -16.06 -21.03
N GLY A 97 -4.53 -17.26 -20.47
CA GLY A 97 -3.80 -18.46 -20.91
C GLY A 97 -4.09 -18.83 -22.36
N VAL A 98 -5.36 -18.76 -22.80
CA VAL A 98 -5.75 -18.97 -24.20
C VAL A 98 -5.10 -17.92 -25.11
N CYS A 99 -5.13 -16.63 -24.73
CA CYS A 99 -4.45 -15.59 -25.49
C CYS A 99 -2.94 -15.84 -25.58
N VAL A 100 -2.30 -16.22 -24.49
CA VAL A 100 -0.86 -16.55 -24.47
C VAL A 100 -0.55 -17.75 -25.37
N ALA A 101 -1.31 -18.84 -25.27
CA ALA A 101 -1.13 -20.01 -26.12
C ALA A 101 -1.28 -19.67 -27.61
N ALA A 102 -2.29 -18.87 -27.96
CA ALA A 102 -2.48 -18.37 -29.31
C ALA A 102 -1.32 -17.49 -29.78
N MET A 103 -0.80 -16.59 -28.92
CA MET A 103 0.39 -15.79 -29.23
C MET A 103 1.61 -16.65 -29.54
N PHE A 104 1.88 -17.68 -28.72
CA PHE A 104 2.99 -18.61 -28.98
C PHE A 104 2.81 -19.37 -30.29
N ARG A 105 1.57 -19.69 -30.67
CA ARG A 105 1.26 -20.36 -31.94
C ARG A 105 1.44 -19.43 -33.14
N PHE A 106 0.93 -18.20 -33.09
CA PHE A 106 1.04 -17.23 -34.19
C PHE A 106 2.45 -16.68 -34.34
N GLY A 107 3.20 -16.60 -33.24
CA GLY A 107 4.59 -16.18 -33.26
C GLY A 107 5.60 -17.29 -33.51
N ALA A 108 5.18 -18.53 -33.77
CA ALA A 108 6.09 -19.64 -34.01
C ALA A 108 7.00 -19.39 -35.23
N ASP A 109 6.42 -18.92 -36.34
CA ASP A 109 7.13 -18.70 -37.60
C ASP A 109 8.18 -17.58 -37.45
N ALA A 110 7.81 -16.48 -36.79
CA ALA A 110 8.73 -15.39 -36.47
C ALA A 110 9.91 -15.87 -35.59
N ARG A 111 9.65 -16.73 -34.59
CA ARG A 111 10.73 -17.32 -33.76
C ARG A 111 11.65 -18.22 -34.59
N GLN A 112 11.10 -19.04 -35.47
CA GLN A 112 11.88 -19.94 -36.33
C GLN A 112 12.78 -19.14 -37.27
N ALA A 113 12.30 -17.99 -37.76
CA ALA A 113 13.09 -17.04 -38.54
C ALA A 113 14.08 -16.21 -37.71
N GLY A 114 14.12 -16.37 -36.38
CA GLY A 114 14.96 -15.57 -35.48
C GLY A 114 14.53 -14.09 -35.39
N ALA A 115 13.37 -13.72 -35.94
CA ALA A 115 12.88 -12.36 -35.99
C ALA A 115 12.00 -12.04 -34.78
N VAL A 116 12.08 -10.80 -34.29
CA VAL A 116 11.10 -10.27 -33.33
C VAL A 116 9.81 -9.91 -34.06
N MET A 117 8.68 -9.97 -33.36
CA MET A 117 7.36 -9.76 -33.97
C MET A 117 7.16 -8.34 -34.54
N THR A 118 7.96 -7.36 -34.08
CA THR A 118 7.96 -6.00 -34.62
C THR A 118 8.53 -5.90 -36.04
N ASP A 119 9.33 -6.88 -36.47
CA ASP A 119 9.98 -6.91 -37.79
C ASP A 119 9.32 -7.87 -38.77
N TYR A 120 8.48 -8.75 -38.25
CA TYR A 120 7.79 -9.76 -39.04
C TYR A 120 6.60 -9.15 -39.78
N VAL A 121 6.29 -9.69 -40.96
CA VAL A 121 5.23 -9.21 -41.86
C VAL A 121 4.18 -10.31 -42.02
N GLY A 122 2.92 -9.91 -42.24
CA GLY A 122 1.82 -10.80 -42.59
C GLY A 122 0.73 -10.93 -41.53
N TRP A 123 -0.32 -11.68 -41.85
CA TRP A 123 -1.54 -11.77 -41.05
C TRP A 123 -1.35 -12.41 -39.66
N THR A 124 -0.33 -13.25 -39.50
CA THR A 124 0.01 -13.85 -38.19
C THR A 124 0.48 -12.81 -37.18
N VAL A 125 1.08 -11.71 -37.64
CA VAL A 125 1.48 -10.56 -36.80
C VAL A 125 0.26 -9.89 -36.20
N LEU A 126 -0.77 -9.64 -37.02
CA LEU A 126 -2.04 -9.08 -36.56
C LEU A 126 -2.71 -9.99 -35.54
N ALA A 127 -2.77 -11.30 -35.81
CA ALA A 127 -3.34 -12.27 -34.88
C ALA A 127 -2.58 -12.30 -33.53
N PHE A 128 -1.24 -12.27 -33.57
CA PHE A 128 -0.41 -12.17 -32.37
C PHE A 128 -0.73 -10.91 -31.54
N TRP A 129 -0.76 -9.75 -32.19
CA TRP A 129 -0.98 -8.48 -31.50
C TRP A 129 -2.41 -8.32 -30.98
N LEU A 130 -3.42 -8.87 -31.67
CA LEU A 130 -4.78 -8.95 -31.15
C LEU A 130 -4.82 -9.72 -29.82
N CYS A 131 -4.21 -10.91 -29.77
CA CYS A 131 -4.14 -11.70 -28.53
C CYS A 131 -3.36 -10.97 -27.41
N PHE A 132 -2.31 -10.23 -27.76
CA PHE A 132 -1.56 -9.40 -26.81
C PHE A 132 -2.39 -8.25 -26.23
N VAL A 133 -3.20 -7.57 -27.05
CA VAL A 133 -3.89 -6.33 -26.65
C VAL A 133 -5.14 -6.60 -25.81
N ILE A 134 -5.94 -7.63 -26.12
CA ILE A 134 -7.30 -7.80 -25.55
C ILE A 134 -7.34 -7.73 -24.02
N VAL A 135 -6.56 -8.56 -23.33
CA VAL A 135 -6.62 -8.66 -21.86
C VAL A 135 -6.05 -7.42 -21.17
N PRO A 136 -4.84 -6.93 -21.52
CA PRO A 136 -4.31 -5.68 -20.98
C PRO A 136 -5.17 -4.45 -21.29
N PHE A 137 -5.79 -4.36 -22.47
CA PHE A 137 -6.68 -3.26 -22.82
C PHE A 137 -7.93 -3.24 -21.94
N TRP A 138 -8.51 -4.41 -21.68
CA TRP A 138 -9.66 -4.52 -20.78
C TRP A 138 -9.32 -4.14 -19.33
N CYS A 139 -8.11 -4.47 -18.88
CA CYS A 139 -7.57 -3.99 -17.61
C CYS A 139 -7.52 -2.46 -17.56
N ASP A 140 -6.87 -1.81 -18.52
CA ASP A 140 -6.74 -0.35 -18.54
C ASP A 140 -8.10 0.34 -18.62
N PHE A 141 -9.02 -0.18 -19.44
CA PHE A 141 -10.39 0.33 -19.53
C PHE A 141 -11.12 0.24 -18.18
N SER A 142 -10.92 -0.85 -17.45
CA SER A 142 -11.50 -1.04 -16.12
C SER A 142 -10.88 -0.08 -15.08
N VAL A 143 -9.57 0.19 -15.16
CA VAL A 143 -8.92 1.21 -14.32
C VAL A 143 -9.51 2.59 -14.62
N LEU A 144 -9.61 2.98 -15.89
CA LEU A 144 -10.17 4.26 -16.31
C LEU A 144 -11.60 4.43 -15.81
N ARG A 145 -12.43 3.39 -15.98
CA ARG A 145 -13.80 3.37 -15.48
C ARG A 145 -13.86 3.52 -13.96
N ALA A 146 -12.93 2.96 -13.21
CA ALA A 146 -12.85 3.12 -11.76
C ALA A 146 -12.41 4.53 -11.34
N CYS A 147 -11.48 5.15 -12.07
CA CYS A 147 -10.99 6.50 -11.74
C CYS A 147 -12.01 7.61 -12.02
N ILE A 148 -12.92 7.44 -12.99
CA ILE A 148 -13.86 8.50 -13.40
C ILE A 148 -14.83 8.92 -12.28
N PRO A 149 -15.56 8.00 -11.60
CA PRO A 149 -16.45 8.37 -10.50
C PRO A 149 -15.70 9.00 -9.33
N GLU A 150 -14.54 8.46 -8.97
CA GLU A 150 -13.70 8.97 -7.89
C GLU A 150 -13.25 10.42 -8.15
N LEU A 151 -12.82 10.74 -9.37
CA LEU A 151 -12.44 12.10 -9.76
C LEU A 151 -13.65 13.04 -9.80
N ARG A 152 -14.85 12.54 -10.12
CA ARG A 152 -16.09 13.34 -10.12
C ARG A 152 -16.60 13.62 -8.70
N GLY A 153 -16.27 12.78 -7.72
CA GLY A 153 -16.71 12.85 -6.33
C GLY A 153 -16.10 13.98 -5.49
N ARG A 154 -15.33 14.91 -6.08
CA ARG A 154 -14.55 15.96 -5.38
C ARG A 154 -13.63 15.38 -4.29
N PRO A 155 -12.69 14.49 -4.65
CA PRO A 155 -11.81 13.84 -3.70
C PRO A 155 -10.84 14.84 -3.05
N GLN A 156 -10.22 14.47 -1.93
CA GLN A 156 -9.17 15.29 -1.34
C GLN A 156 -8.04 15.49 -2.36
N ARG A 157 -7.32 16.63 -2.34
CA ARG A 157 -6.25 16.94 -3.32
C ARG A 157 -5.27 15.77 -3.55
N ARG A 158 -4.90 15.05 -2.49
CA ARG A 158 -3.97 13.91 -2.55
C ARG A 158 -4.56 12.71 -3.31
N GLU A 159 -5.83 12.42 -3.08
CA GLU A 159 -6.58 11.36 -3.76
C GLU A 159 -6.80 11.74 -5.22
N ALA A 160 -7.16 12.99 -5.50
CA ALA A 160 -7.31 13.53 -6.85
C ALA A 160 -6.03 13.32 -7.68
N VAL A 161 -4.86 13.63 -7.12
CA VAL A 161 -3.56 13.41 -7.78
C VAL A 161 -3.31 11.93 -8.03
N THR A 162 -3.62 11.06 -7.07
CA THR A 162 -3.39 9.61 -7.20
C THR A 162 -4.29 9.01 -8.28
N TYR A 163 -5.60 9.28 -8.24
CA TYR A 163 -6.54 8.81 -9.26
C TYR A 163 -6.26 9.43 -10.63
N GLY A 164 -5.87 10.70 -10.68
CA GLY A 164 -5.46 11.37 -11.91
C GLY A 164 -4.23 10.72 -12.54
N ALA A 165 -3.20 10.43 -11.75
CA ALA A 165 -1.98 9.78 -12.23
C ALA A 165 -2.22 8.34 -12.71
N VAL A 166 -2.99 7.55 -11.95
CA VAL A 166 -3.37 6.18 -12.33
C VAL A 166 -4.24 6.17 -13.60
N GLY A 167 -5.22 7.07 -13.67
CA GLY A 167 -6.08 7.24 -14.84
C GLY A 167 -5.29 7.66 -16.08
N LEU A 168 -4.42 8.67 -15.96
CA LEU A 168 -3.58 9.15 -17.06
C LEU A 168 -2.62 8.06 -17.55
N SER A 169 -1.99 7.32 -16.64
CA SER A 169 -1.13 6.18 -16.99
C SER A 169 -1.89 5.10 -17.76
N SER A 170 -3.13 4.79 -17.35
CA SER A 170 -3.98 3.81 -18.02
C SER A 170 -4.48 4.28 -19.39
N ALA A 171 -4.80 5.58 -19.53
CA ALA A 171 -5.15 6.19 -20.82
C ALA A 171 -3.99 6.13 -21.81
N PHE A 172 -2.79 6.51 -21.36
CA PHE A 172 -1.57 6.44 -22.17
C PHE A 172 -1.26 5.00 -22.58
N ALA A 173 -1.37 4.04 -21.65
CA ALA A 173 -1.16 2.63 -21.93
C ALA A 173 -2.19 2.05 -22.93
N SER A 174 -3.44 2.52 -22.87
CA SER A 174 -4.48 2.15 -23.84
C SER A 174 -4.18 2.71 -25.23
N LEU A 175 -3.78 3.98 -25.32
CA LEU A 175 -3.39 4.61 -26.58
C LEU A 175 -2.18 3.90 -27.21
N PHE A 176 -1.19 3.52 -26.41
CA PHE A 176 -0.04 2.73 -26.87
C PHE A 176 -0.48 1.39 -27.47
N LYS A 177 -1.43 0.68 -26.86
CA LYS A 177 -1.97 -0.58 -27.40
C LYS A 177 -2.73 -0.39 -28.70
N LEU A 178 -3.48 0.71 -28.83
CA LEU A 178 -4.14 1.06 -30.09
C LEU A 178 -3.11 1.34 -31.20
N ALA A 179 -2.01 2.04 -30.87
CA ALA A 179 -0.91 2.26 -31.80
C ALA A 179 -0.24 0.92 -32.21
N VAL A 180 -0.02 -0.01 -31.26
CA VAL A 180 0.46 -1.37 -31.55
C VAL A 180 -0.46 -2.08 -32.53
N LEU A 181 -1.77 -2.02 -32.33
CA LEU A 181 -2.74 -2.66 -33.22
C LEU A 181 -2.76 -2.00 -34.61
N ALA A 182 -2.69 -0.67 -34.68
CA ALA A 182 -2.59 0.05 -35.94
C ALA A 182 -1.32 -0.34 -36.72
N THR A 183 -0.18 -0.42 -36.04
CA THR A 183 1.08 -0.93 -36.63
C THR A 183 0.92 -2.37 -37.12
N ALA A 184 0.27 -3.23 -36.35
CA ALA A 184 0.03 -4.62 -36.74
C ALA A 184 -0.81 -4.74 -38.02
N VAL A 185 -1.80 -3.85 -38.22
CA VAL A 185 -2.59 -3.77 -39.46
C VAL A 185 -1.72 -3.32 -40.63
N CYS A 186 -0.85 -2.32 -40.43
CA CYS A 186 0.10 -1.89 -41.47
C CYS A 186 1.07 -3.02 -41.87
N LEU A 187 1.64 -3.73 -40.89
CA LEU A 187 2.54 -4.86 -41.14
C LEU A 187 1.82 -6.06 -41.79
N ALA A 188 0.54 -6.29 -41.46
CA ALA A 188 -0.25 -7.31 -42.14
C ALA A 188 -0.50 -6.99 -43.63
N ALA A 189 -0.57 -5.70 -43.96
CA ALA A 189 -0.70 -5.21 -45.33
C ALA A 189 0.66 -4.98 -46.03
N ASP A 190 1.76 -5.43 -45.44
CA ASP A 190 3.14 -5.21 -45.92
C ASP A 190 3.49 -3.73 -46.16
N ARG A 191 2.95 -2.85 -45.31
CA ARG A 191 3.22 -1.41 -45.34
C ARG A 191 4.08 -1.01 -44.16
N ARG A 192 5.32 -0.60 -44.44
CA ARG A 192 6.20 0.07 -43.48
C ARG A 192 6.01 1.58 -43.57
N ASN A 193 5.84 2.20 -42.42
CA ASN A 193 5.66 3.65 -42.28
C ASN A 193 6.33 4.15 -40.99
N GLY A 194 6.36 5.46 -40.78
CA GLY A 194 6.96 6.05 -39.59
C GLY A 194 6.36 5.54 -38.26
N LEU A 195 5.09 5.12 -38.23
CA LEU A 195 4.49 4.51 -37.04
C LEU A 195 5.08 3.13 -36.73
N THR A 196 5.29 2.31 -37.77
CA THR A 196 5.92 0.98 -37.62
C THR A 196 7.37 1.10 -37.15
N GLU A 197 8.12 2.07 -37.68
CA GLU A 197 9.50 2.36 -37.29
C GLU A 197 9.60 2.90 -35.86
N LEU A 198 8.72 3.85 -35.51
CA LEU A 198 8.64 4.41 -34.16
C LEU A 198 8.32 3.34 -33.12
N LEU A 199 7.35 2.46 -33.42
CA LEU A 199 7.01 1.36 -32.53
C LEU A 199 8.17 0.38 -32.40
N HIS A 200 8.81 -0.02 -33.50
CA HIS A 200 9.97 -0.90 -33.47
C HIS A 200 11.08 -0.32 -32.57
N ALA A 201 11.42 0.97 -32.76
CA ALA A 201 12.47 1.63 -32.01
C ALA A 201 12.17 1.78 -30.52
N HIS A 202 10.90 2.01 -30.15
CA HIS A 202 10.53 2.41 -28.78
C HIS A 202 9.64 1.41 -28.04
N PHE A 203 9.33 0.23 -28.58
CA PHE A 203 8.46 -0.74 -27.92
C PHE A 203 9.01 -1.14 -26.55
N ILE A 204 10.28 -1.53 -26.48
CA ILE A 204 10.94 -1.98 -25.25
C ILE A 204 11.07 -0.83 -24.25
N ASP A 205 11.41 0.37 -24.72
CA ASP A 205 11.53 1.55 -23.87
C ASP A 205 10.16 1.99 -23.32
N GLY A 206 9.10 1.89 -24.12
CA GLY A 206 7.72 2.10 -23.70
C GLY A 206 7.29 1.10 -22.63
N LEU A 207 7.64 -0.18 -22.80
CA LEU A 207 7.38 -1.22 -21.80
C LEU A 207 8.14 -0.96 -20.47
N ARG A 208 9.41 -0.56 -20.55
CA ARG A 208 10.23 -0.17 -19.38
C ARG A 208 9.64 1.03 -18.66
N LEU A 209 9.27 2.08 -19.40
CA LEU A 209 8.66 3.29 -18.84
C LEU A 209 7.32 2.97 -18.18
N TYR A 210 6.47 2.19 -18.82
CA TYR A 210 5.19 1.77 -18.26
C TYR A 210 5.38 0.97 -16.96
N THR A 211 6.27 -0.02 -16.97
CA THR A 211 6.59 -0.82 -15.78
C THR A 211 7.12 0.07 -14.65
N PHE A 212 8.00 1.01 -14.96
CA PHE A 212 8.52 1.98 -13.99
C PHE A 212 7.43 2.87 -13.40
N VAL A 213 6.53 3.42 -14.22
CA VAL A 213 5.40 4.24 -13.75
C VAL A 213 4.50 3.44 -12.83
N VAL A 214 4.11 2.22 -13.21
CA VAL A 214 3.29 1.34 -12.37
C VAL A 214 4.01 1.01 -11.05
N ALA A 215 5.32 0.73 -11.10
CA ALA A 215 6.12 0.48 -9.91
C ALA A 215 6.12 1.70 -8.96
N VAL A 216 6.44 2.89 -9.47
CA VAL A 216 6.47 4.13 -8.67
C VAL A 216 5.11 4.45 -8.06
N LEU A 217 4.03 4.35 -8.83
CA LEU A 217 2.67 4.55 -8.32
C LEU A 217 2.34 3.54 -7.21
N SER A 218 2.77 2.28 -7.35
CA SER A 218 2.59 1.27 -6.31
C SER A 218 3.41 1.57 -5.05
N ALA A 219 4.60 2.15 -5.18
CA ALA A 219 5.49 2.45 -4.05
C ALA A 219 4.87 3.46 -3.09
N VAL A 220 4.01 4.37 -3.57
CA VAL A 220 3.28 5.35 -2.73
C VAL A 220 2.51 4.66 -1.60
N SER A 221 1.88 3.51 -1.88
CA SER A 221 1.15 2.75 -0.86
C SER A 221 2.08 2.06 0.15
N VAL A 222 3.26 1.59 -0.28
CA VAL A 222 4.29 1.03 0.61
C VAL A 222 4.79 2.10 1.57
N VAL A 223 5.20 3.24 1.03
CA VAL A 223 5.67 4.39 1.82
C VAL A 223 4.59 4.85 2.78
N SER A 224 3.32 4.91 2.35
CA SER A 224 2.21 5.34 3.22
C SER A 224 1.97 4.38 4.38
N ALA A 225 2.03 3.05 4.15
CA ALA A 225 1.85 2.08 5.22
C ALA A 225 3.02 2.06 6.20
N GLU A 226 4.27 2.15 5.72
CA GLU A 226 5.44 2.22 6.59
C GLU A 226 5.48 3.52 7.40
N LEU A 227 5.12 4.66 6.79
CA LEU A 227 4.94 5.92 7.54
C LEU A 227 3.82 5.79 8.58
N GLY A 228 2.74 5.07 8.28
CA GLY A 228 1.67 4.76 9.22
C GLY A 228 2.18 3.96 10.42
N ARG A 229 2.90 2.85 10.17
CA ARG A 229 3.52 2.03 11.23
C ARG A 229 4.51 2.81 12.07
N TYR A 230 5.34 3.63 11.44
CA TYR A 230 6.30 4.50 12.13
C TYR A 230 5.58 5.51 13.05
N ARG A 231 4.51 6.14 12.57
CA ARG A 231 3.69 7.05 13.39
C ARG A 231 3.11 6.32 14.60
N LEU A 232 2.44 5.18 14.39
CA LEU A 232 1.85 4.39 15.48
C LEU A 232 2.91 3.95 16.50
N SER A 233 4.08 3.51 16.03
CA SER A 233 5.20 3.11 16.90
C SER A 233 5.73 4.28 17.73
N ARG A 234 5.81 5.47 17.13
CA ARG A 234 6.21 6.69 17.84
C ARG A 234 5.18 7.09 18.89
N GLN A 235 3.88 6.93 18.61
CA GLN A 235 2.81 7.19 19.57
C GLN A 235 2.90 6.22 20.75
N LEU A 236 3.08 4.93 20.48
CA LEU A 236 3.32 3.92 21.51
C LEU A 236 4.51 4.28 22.41
N ASN A 237 5.65 4.62 21.82
CA ASN A 237 6.85 5.01 22.59
C ASN A 237 6.63 6.26 23.44
N ARG A 238 5.79 7.20 22.99
CA ARG A 238 5.42 8.39 23.77
C ARG A 238 4.52 8.06 24.94
N LEU A 239 3.57 7.14 24.76
CA LEU A 239 2.64 6.72 25.81
C LEU A 239 3.28 5.76 26.82
N ALA A 240 4.34 5.05 26.44
CA ALA A 240 4.96 4.01 27.25
C ALA A 240 5.33 4.43 28.70
N PRO A 241 5.92 5.63 28.96
CA PRO A 241 6.22 6.05 30.33
C PRO A 241 4.97 6.24 31.20
N LEU A 242 3.95 6.92 30.64
CA LEU A 242 2.67 7.11 31.31
C LEU A 242 2.00 5.77 31.59
N TRP A 243 1.92 4.90 30.57
CA TRP A 243 1.34 3.57 30.66
C TRP A 243 2.00 2.74 31.76
N ALA A 244 3.33 2.65 31.78
CA ALA A 244 4.07 1.85 32.75
C ALA A 244 3.81 2.31 34.19
N ASP A 245 3.68 3.63 34.41
CA ASP A 245 3.41 4.14 35.74
C ASP A 245 1.95 3.90 36.18
N VAL A 246 0.96 4.18 35.33
CA VAL A 246 -0.45 4.03 35.74
C VAL A 246 -0.83 2.55 35.91
N THR A 247 -0.33 1.67 35.04
CA THR A 247 -0.54 0.22 35.15
C THR A 247 0.26 -0.39 36.31
N GLY A 248 1.43 0.16 36.64
CA GLY A 248 2.16 -0.22 37.85
C GLY A 248 1.39 0.07 39.15
N ALA A 249 0.48 1.06 39.15
CA ALA A 249 -0.45 1.31 40.26
C ALA A 249 -1.75 0.49 40.16
N CYS A 250 -2.11 -0.01 38.97
CA CYS A 250 -3.34 -0.76 38.71
C CYS A 250 -3.04 -2.05 37.92
N PRO A 251 -2.29 -3.01 38.50
CA PRO A 251 -1.92 -4.24 37.79
C PRO A 251 -3.14 -5.06 37.34
N GLU A 252 -4.28 -4.90 38.00
CA GLU A 252 -5.55 -5.58 37.68
C GLU A 252 -6.15 -5.18 36.32
N VAL A 253 -5.71 -4.06 35.73
CA VAL A 253 -6.18 -3.57 34.43
C VAL A 253 -5.38 -4.16 33.26
N VAL A 254 -4.18 -4.67 33.53
CA VAL A 254 -3.29 -5.15 32.47
C VAL A 254 -3.84 -6.44 31.87
N LEU A 255 -4.20 -6.39 30.60
CA LEU A 255 -4.77 -7.54 29.92
C LEU A 255 -3.69 -8.62 29.67
N PRO A 256 -4.02 -9.92 29.60
CA PRO A 256 -3.07 -10.92 29.16
C PRO A 256 -2.59 -10.64 27.73
N ALA A 257 -1.31 -10.90 27.44
CA ALA A 257 -0.82 -10.84 26.06
C ALA A 257 -1.52 -11.93 25.23
N PRO A 258 -2.19 -11.60 24.11
CA PRO A 258 -2.79 -12.62 23.26
C PRO A 258 -1.68 -13.49 22.64
N ALA A 259 -1.93 -14.80 22.55
CA ALA A 259 -0.99 -15.76 21.96
C ALA A 259 -0.71 -15.50 20.47
N ALA A 260 -1.68 -14.91 19.76
CA ALA A 260 -1.52 -14.42 18.40
C ALA A 260 -2.41 -13.18 18.20
N VAL A 261 -1.85 -12.13 17.57
CA VAL A 261 -2.62 -10.94 17.17
C VAL A 261 -2.87 -11.04 15.66
N PRO A 262 -4.12 -11.26 15.21
CA PRO A 262 -4.45 -11.16 13.80
C PRO A 262 -4.34 -9.69 13.34
N GLY A 263 -3.63 -9.44 12.24
CA GLY A 263 -3.55 -8.11 11.62
C GLY A 263 -2.29 -7.31 11.97
N ASP A 264 -2.42 -5.99 12.17
CA ASP A 264 -1.31 -5.08 12.47
C ASP A 264 -0.99 -5.07 13.98
N PRO A 265 0.13 -5.69 14.42
CA PRO A 265 0.45 -5.82 15.83
C PRO A 265 0.69 -4.46 16.51
N VAL A 266 1.16 -3.46 15.77
CA VAL A 266 1.47 -2.13 16.32
C VAL A 266 0.16 -1.39 16.60
N ARG A 267 -0.79 -1.44 15.66
CA ARG A 267 -2.12 -0.83 15.86
C ARG A 267 -2.86 -1.47 17.03
N TYR A 268 -2.81 -2.80 17.13
CA TYR A 268 -3.41 -3.51 18.26
C TYR A 268 -2.78 -3.09 19.59
N ARG A 269 -1.44 -3.05 19.68
CA ARG A 269 -0.73 -2.59 20.87
C ARG A 269 -1.12 -1.17 21.24
N LEU A 270 -1.20 -0.24 20.28
CA LEU A 270 -1.60 1.14 20.56
C LEU A 270 -3.00 1.22 21.15
N HIS A 271 -3.97 0.55 20.53
CA HIS A 271 -5.35 0.52 21.02
C HIS A 271 -5.42 -0.04 22.45
N ARG A 272 -4.72 -1.16 22.69
CA ARG A 272 -4.66 -1.77 24.01
C ARG A 272 -4.03 -0.86 25.05
N THR A 273 -2.89 -0.21 24.74
CA THR A 273 -2.23 0.76 25.63
C THR A 273 -3.17 1.92 25.99
N ILE A 274 -3.95 2.43 25.03
CA ILE A 274 -4.92 3.50 25.27
C ILE A 274 -6.03 3.04 26.24
N VAL A 275 -6.61 1.87 25.99
CA VAL A 275 -7.67 1.29 26.85
C VAL A 275 -7.16 1.08 28.28
N GLU A 276 -5.97 0.46 28.43
CA GLU A 276 -5.39 0.22 29.75
C GLU A 276 -5.09 1.52 30.51
N ILE A 277 -4.62 2.57 29.83
CA ILE A 277 -4.44 3.89 30.48
C ILE A 277 -5.78 4.44 30.96
N ARG A 278 -6.83 4.40 30.13
CA ARG A 278 -8.15 4.94 30.46
C ARG A 278 -8.77 4.20 31.65
N ASP A 279 -8.71 2.88 31.65
CA ASP A 279 -9.21 2.06 32.75
C ASP A 279 -8.44 2.36 34.05
N CYS A 280 -7.11 2.53 33.97
CA CYS A 280 -6.32 2.98 35.11
C CYS A 280 -6.77 4.37 35.60
N MET A 281 -7.01 5.33 34.70
CA MET A 281 -7.47 6.68 35.08
C MET A 281 -8.82 6.66 35.81
N VAL A 282 -9.75 5.78 35.41
CA VAL A 282 -11.04 5.60 36.09
C VAL A 282 -10.84 5.08 37.52
N ILE A 283 -9.97 4.08 37.71
CA ILE A 283 -9.65 3.55 39.05
C ILE A 283 -8.95 4.61 39.90
N LEU A 284 -7.93 5.27 39.35
CA LEU A 284 -7.12 6.28 40.03
C LEU A 284 -7.92 7.54 40.41
N SER A 285 -8.99 7.87 39.70
CA SER A 285 -9.87 8.98 40.08
C SER A 285 -10.49 8.84 41.48
N ARG A 286 -10.54 7.62 42.03
CA ARG A 286 -11.02 7.34 43.41
C ARG A 286 -9.99 7.69 44.48
N TYR A 287 -8.73 7.89 44.09
CA TYR A 287 -7.60 8.24 44.94
C TYR A 287 -7.17 9.71 44.76
N ALA A 288 -7.86 10.46 43.90
CA ALA A 288 -7.58 11.87 43.70
C ALA A 288 -8.14 12.71 44.86
N ASP A 289 -7.33 13.63 45.36
CA ASP A 289 -7.67 14.50 46.49
C ASP A 289 -8.74 15.54 46.10
N ARG A 290 -9.78 15.69 46.94
CA ARG A 290 -10.98 16.51 46.67
C ARG A 290 -10.66 18.01 46.60
N ASP A 291 -9.72 18.48 47.40
CA ASP A 291 -9.40 19.91 47.52
C ASP A 291 -8.61 20.46 46.32
N SER A 292 -8.16 19.56 45.43
CA SER A 292 -7.46 19.92 44.20
C SER A 292 -8.38 20.14 42.98
N ALA A 293 -9.70 20.05 43.16
CA ALA A 293 -10.72 20.20 42.11
C ALA A 293 -10.90 21.65 41.59
N GLY A 294 -10.21 22.63 42.18
CA GLY A 294 -10.54 24.06 42.01
C GLY A 294 -9.68 24.93 41.09
N ARG A 295 -8.62 24.44 40.42
CA ARG A 295 -7.76 25.34 39.60
C ARG A 295 -7.35 24.74 38.26
N GLY A 296 -8.01 25.22 37.20
CA GLY A 296 -7.56 25.19 35.80
C GLY A 296 -7.74 23.86 35.06
N ASP A 297 -8.25 23.94 33.83
CA ASP A 297 -8.26 22.84 32.85
C ASP A 297 -6.86 22.59 32.24
N ASP A 298 -5.82 22.79 33.05
CA ASP A 298 -4.43 22.65 32.64
C ASP A 298 -4.03 21.17 32.63
N VAL A 299 -3.45 20.73 31.51
CA VAL A 299 -2.98 19.36 31.28
C VAL A 299 -1.93 18.97 32.33
N LEU A 300 -1.05 19.90 32.74
CA LEU A 300 -0.04 19.64 33.76
C LEU A 300 -0.69 19.39 35.13
N ALA A 301 -1.65 20.23 35.53
CA ALA A 301 -2.38 20.04 36.78
C ALA A 301 -3.12 18.68 36.80
N ARG A 302 -3.73 18.29 35.68
CA ARG A 302 -4.38 16.97 35.52
C ARG A 302 -3.37 15.82 35.67
N ALA A 303 -2.21 15.93 35.03
CA ALA A 303 -1.14 14.93 35.14
C ALA A 303 -0.58 14.83 36.57
N VAL A 304 -0.40 15.93 37.29
CA VAL A 304 0.06 15.93 38.70
C VAL A 304 -0.95 15.24 39.59
N ARG A 305 -2.25 15.53 39.43
CA ARG A 305 -3.32 14.84 40.18
C ARG A 305 -3.30 13.34 39.93
N LEU A 306 -3.16 12.93 38.66
CA LEU A 306 -3.08 11.51 38.29
C LEU A 306 -1.85 10.83 38.90
N ALA A 307 -0.69 11.49 38.91
CA ALA A 307 0.53 10.97 39.52
C ALA A 307 0.39 10.79 41.04
N ARG A 308 -0.19 11.77 41.75
CA ARG A 308 -0.46 11.66 43.19
C ARG A 308 -1.45 10.54 43.51
N ALA A 309 -2.51 10.42 42.73
CA ALA A 309 -3.48 9.33 42.89
C ALA A 309 -2.84 7.95 42.68
N ALA A 310 -1.92 7.82 41.71
CA ALA A 310 -1.15 6.61 41.49
C ALA A 310 -0.24 6.27 42.68
N ASP A 311 0.46 7.26 43.24
CA ASP A 311 1.31 7.07 44.41
C ASP A 311 0.47 6.70 45.66
N ALA A 312 -0.65 7.37 45.92
CA ALA A 312 -1.57 7.05 47.01
C ALA A 312 -2.08 5.61 46.93
N LYS A 313 -2.52 5.18 45.74
CA LYS A 313 -2.95 3.79 45.52
C LYS A 313 -1.81 2.79 45.76
N ARG A 314 -0.59 3.07 45.26
CA ARG A 314 0.57 2.20 45.47
C ARG A 314 0.97 2.08 46.94
N ASN A 315 0.79 3.14 47.72
CA ASN A 315 1.06 3.16 49.15
C ASN A 315 -0.02 2.46 49.99
N GLY A 316 -1.13 2.03 49.37
CA GLY A 316 -2.22 1.34 50.05
C GLY A 316 -3.21 2.27 50.75
N ASP A 317 -3.23 3.57 50.41
CA ASP A 317 -4.18 4.52 50.97
C ASP A 317 -5.63 4.11 50.63
N PRO A 318 -6.62 4.35 51.51
CA PRO A 318 -8.00 4.03 51.20
C PRO A 318 -8.57 4.97 50.14
N PRO A 319 -9.45 4.50 49.23
CA PRO A 319 -10.10 5.35 48.24
C PRO A 319 -10.96 6.42 48.93
N VAL A 320 -10.91 7.66 48.42
CA VAL A 320 -11.67 8.79 48.96
C VAL A 320 -13.15 8.55 48.68
N ARG A 321 -13.97 8.46 49.74
CA ARG A 321 -15.43 8.25 49.62
C ARG A 321 -16.09 9.46 48.96
N GLY A 322 -16.32 9.39 47.65
CA GLY A 322 -16.91 10.47 46.87
C GLY A 322 -17.19 10.12 45.42
N ARG A 323 -18.11 10.88 44.80
CA ARG A 323 -18.45 10.72 43.38
C ARG A 323 -17.19 10.87 42.53
N PRO A 324 -16.89 9.92 41.62
CA PRO A 324 -15.70 10.01 40.76
C PRO A 324 -15.72 11.33 40.00
N ALA A 325 -14.56 11.99 39.91
CA ALA A 325 -14.39 13.13 39.03
C ALA A 325 -14.76 12.68 37.60
N GLY A 326 -15.85 13.24 37.07
CA GLY A 326 -16.36 12.86 35.77
C GLY A 326 -15.29 13.07 34.71
N HIS A 327 -14.85 11.99 34.06
CA HIS A 327 -14.11 12.12 32.82
C HIS A 327 -15.11 12.65 31.79
N GLY A 328 -14.78 13.79 31.17
CA GLY A 328 -15.63 14.36 30.12
C GLY A 328 -15.84 13.32 29.01
N PRO A 329 -17.04 13.26 28.41
CA PRO A 329 -17.32 12.33 27.33
C PRO A 329 -16.43 12.70 26.14
N THR A 330 -15.48 11.84 25.80
CA THR A 330 -14.72 11.92 24.55
C THR A 330 -15.43 11.02 23.54
N HIS A 331 -15.85 11.59 22.42
CA HIS A 331 -16.76 10.94 21.46
C HIS A 331 -16.00 10.19 20.33
N ASP A 332 -14.67 10.26 20.27
CA ASP A 332 -13.84 9.61 19.24
C ASP A 332 -12.46 9.15 19.80
N LEU A 333 -12.02 7.96 19.38
CA LEU A 333 -10.76 7.32 19.74
C LEU A 333 -9.52 8.15 19.32
N PHE A 334 -9.65 8.95 18.25
CA PHE A 334 -8.61 9.88 17.81
C PHE A 334 -8.43 11.05 18.79
N ASP A 335 -9.52 11.61 19.30
CA ASP A 335 -9.49 12.68 20.30
C ASP A 335 -8.91 12.16 21.62
N GLU A 336 -9.26 10.92 22.00
CA GLU A 336 -8.68 10.25 23.16
C GLU A 336 -7.16 10.07 23.02
N THR A 337 -6.69 9.64 21.85
CA THR A 337 -5.26 9.45 21.60
C THR A 337 -4.50 10.79 21.72
N ALA A 338 -5.06 11.87 21.17
CA ALA A 338 -4.46 13.19 21.25
C ALA A 338 -4.38 13.72 22.69
N GLU A 339 -5.43 13.51 23.50
CA GLU A 339 -5.44 13.88 24.92
C GLU A 339 -4.37 13.11 25.71
N LEU A 340 -4.29 11.79 25.51
CA LEU A 340 -3.28 10.96 26.20
C LEU A 340 -1.85 11.32 25.77
N GLU A 341 -1.64 11.70 24.51
CA GLU A 341 -0.34 12.20 24.06
C GLU A 341 0.04 13.54 24.73
N GLN A 342 -0.93 14.42 25.00
CA GLN A 342 -0.68 15.66 25.74
C GLN A 342 -0.31 15.36 27.20
N LEU A 343 -1.03 14.45 27.86
CA LEU A 343 -0.71 14.00 29.21
C LEU A 343 0.67 13.35 29.28
N ALA A 344 0.97 12.42 28.37
CA ALA A 344 2.26 11.74 28.33
C ALA A 344 3.44 12.70 28.12
N ARG A 345 3.23 13.80 27.38
CA ARG A 345 4.25 14.83 27.15
C ARG A 345 4.66 15.55 28.44
N VAL A 346 3.70 15.87 29.31
CA VAL A 346 3.96 16.57 30.58
C VAL A 346 4.22 15.63 31.75
N TRP A 347 4.04 14.32 31.54
CA TRP A 347 4.13 13.29 32.57
C TRP A 347 5.44 13.29 33.38
N PRO A 348 6.64 13.44 32.78
CA PRO A 348 7.87 13.47 33.56
C PRO A 348 7.92 14.64 34.56
N ALA A 349 7.47 15.83 34.15
CA ALA A 349 7.40 16.99 35.03
C ALA A 349 6.36 16.80 36.14
N ALA A 350 5.18 16.26 35.78
CA ALA A 350 4.12 15.97 36.72
C ALA A 350 4.55 15.01 37.83
N ARG A 351 5.31 13.95 37.49
CA ARG A 351 5.87 13.01 38.46
C ARG A 351 6.84 13.66 39.44
N THR A 352 7.70 14.56 38.96
CA THR A 352 8.64 15.30 39.81
C THR A 352 7.89 16.17 40.80
N ILE A 353 6.85 16.87 40.34
CA ILE A 353 6.01 17.74 41.20
C ILE A 353 5.21 16.91 42.21
N ALA A 354 4.67 15.76 41.79
CA ALA A 354 3.88 14.88 42.66
C ALA A 354 4.71 14.31 43.83
N ARG A 355 6.00 14.05 43.61
CA ARG A 355 6.94 13.57 44.63
C ARG A 355 7.52 14.67 45.52
N GLY A 356 7.40 15.94 45.11
CA GLY A 356 7.82 17.07 45.93
C GLY A 356 6.93 17.22 47.17
N PRO A 357 7.48 17.72 48.30
CA PRO A 357 6.66 17.99 49.48
C PRO A 357 5.51 18.92 49.10
N ILE A 358 4.30 18.59 49.56
CA ILE A 358 3.13 19.47 49.39
C ILE A 358 3.50 20.79 50.07
N PRO A 359 3.58 21.93 49.36
CA PRO A 359 3.82 23.20 50.01
C PRO A 359 2.69 23.41 51.01
N SER A 360 3.04 23.44 52.30
CA SER A 360 2.14 23.76 53.39
C SER A 360 1.57 25.15 53.11
N SER A 361 0.30 25.20 52.74
CA SER A 361 -0.47 26.43 52.52
C SER A 361 -0.71 27.18 53.80
#